data_AF-A0A1X9LLX0-F1
#
_entry.id   AF-A0A1X9LLX0-F1
#
_cell.length_a   1.000
_cell.length_b   1.000
_cell.length_c   1.000
_cell.angle_alpha   90.00
_cell.angle_beta   90.00
_cell.angle_gamma   90.00
#
_symmetry.space_group_name_H-M   'P 1'
#
loop_
_entity.id
_entity.type
_entity.pdbx_description
1 polymer ?
#
loop_
_entity_poly.entity_id
_entity_poly.type
_entity_poly.pdbx_seq_one_letter_code
_entity_poly.pdbx_strand_id
1 'polypeptide(L)'
;MGLAAMVAAGMLALTGCFVVPVADGRSPFDDPGGASFDQVEAQVSPVQTLVDETLQSTGWAATVSTAQDNCEGPCNLRLGIDIVPEVQAIEAAERFGLEENRGGSFVIPLPPETLKALMEKILPAASAAKLDVSFIGECADEAVLRAAEIYTGACTGLIPSAQALLGTTDDFYRDSVFDLRGSGSWLDEELIVQSGSYSADDILGRLQDVPSGTESGRAFS
;
A
#
# COMPACT_ATOMS: atom_id res chain seq x y z
N MET A 1 9.60 45.10 -35.26
CA MET A 1 8.43 44.60 -34.50
C MET A 1 8.54 43.08 -34.45
N GLY A 2 8.92 42.49 -33.31
CA GLY A 2 9.16 41.03 -33.27
C GLY A 2 9.69 40.46 -31.95
N LEU A 3 10.23 41.28 -31.05
CA LEU A 3 10.69 40.80 -29.73
C LEU A 3 9.56 40.74 -28.67
N ALA A 4 8.64 41.70 -28.69
CA ALA A 4 7.59 41.79 -27.67
C ALA A 4 6.56 40.65 -27.74
N ALA A 5 6.30 40.12 -28.94
CA ALA A 5 5.37 38.99 -29.14
C ALA A 5 5.96 37.65 -28.63
N MET A 6 7.29 37.46 -28.72
CA MET A 6 7.94 36.24 -28.20
C MET A 6 7.99 36.21 -26.68
N VAL A 7 8.16 37.36 -26.01
CA VAL A 7 8.16 37.43 -24.54
C VAL A 7 6.76 37.16 -23.97
N ALA A 8 5.70 37.66 -24.61
CA ALA A 8 4.32 37.41 -24.19
C ALA A 8 3.90 35.93 -24.38
N ALA A 9 4.33 35.28 -25.48
CA ALA A 9 4.10 33.85 -25.69
C ALA A 9 4.90 32.98 -24.70
N GLY A 10 6.14 33.37 -24.36
CA GLY A 10 6.95 32.69 -23.35
C GLY A 10 6.39 32.80 -21.93
N MET A 11 5.84 33.97 -21.55
CA MET A 11 5.20 34.13 -20.23
C MET A 11 3.87 33.36 -20.11
N LEU A 12 3.07 33.26 -21.18
CA LEU A 12 1.85 32.43 -21.19
C LEU A 12 2.15 30.93 -21.19
N ALA A 13 3.24 30.50 -21.85
CA ALA A 13 3.69 29.11 -21.80
C ALA A 13 4.21 28.73 -20.39
N LEU A 14 4.89 29.66 -19.72
CA LEU A 14 5.37 29.45 -18.35
C LEU A 14 4.23 29.49 -17.33
N THR A 15 3.23 30.37 -17.45
CA THR A 15 2.08 30.36 -16.55
C THR A 15 1.15 29.17 -16.79
N GLY A 16 1.01 28.68 -18.03
CA GLY A 16 0.24 27.46 -18.34
C GLY A 16 0.75 26.21 -17.61
N CYS A 17 2.08 26.05 -17.49
CA CYS A 17 2.68 24.91 -16.80
C CYS A 17 2.54 24.94 -15.27
N PHE A 18 2.28 26.11 -14.66
CA PHE A 18 2.08 26.24 -13.21
C PHE A 18 0.61 26.37 -12.81
N VAL A 19 -0.25 26.93 -13.66
CA VAL A 19 -1.66 27.19 -13.32
C VAL A 19 -2.54 25.96 -13.57
N VAL A 20 -2.25 25.16 -14.60
CA VAL A 20 -3.08 23.99 -14.94
C VAL A 20 -2.98 22.88 -13.88
N PRO A 21 -1.79 22.49 -13.40
CA PRO A 21 -1.69 21.48 -12.33
C PRO A 21 -2.32 21.98 -11.01
N VAL A 22 -2.14 23.26 -10.66
CA VAL A 22 -2.72 23.79 -9.41
C VAL A 22 -4.25 23.85 -9.47
N ALA A 23 -4.84 24.06 -10.65
CA ALA A 23 -6.28 24.13 -10.83
C ALA A 23 -6.96 22.74 -10.87
N ASP A 24 -6.25 21.69 -11.27
CA ASP A 24 -6.75 20.30 -11.26
C ASP A 24 -6.30 19.51 -10.02
N GLY A 25 -5.57 20.13 -9.10
CA GLY A 25 -5.08 19.52 -7.86
C GLY A 25 -3.79 18.71 -8.01
N ARG A 26 -3.09 18.79 -9.14
CA ARG A 26 -1.76 18.19 -9.36
C ARG A 26 -0.62 19.12 -8.93
N SER A 27 0.51 18.53 -8.57
CA SER A 27 1.74 19.27 -8.32
C SER A 27 2.32 19.85 -9.62
N PRO A 28 2.51 21.17 -9.73
CA PRO A 28 3.26 21.72 -10.86
C PRO A 28 4.78 21.58 -10.70
N PHE A 29 5.28 21.11 -9.55
CA PHE A 29 6.71 21.11 -9.22
C PHE A 29 7.35 19.71 -9.27
N ASP A 30 6.60 18.65 -8.90
CA ASP A 30 7.18 17.32 -8.71
C ASP A 30 6.67 16.27 -9.71
N ASP A 31 5.37 16.28 -10.03
CA ASP A 31 4.80 15.40 -11.06
C ASP A 31 3.63 16.08 -11.82
N PRO A 32 3.93 16.98 -12.77
CA PRO A 32 2.90 17.63 -13.59
C PRO A 32 2.16 16.64 -14.51
N GLY A 33 2.65 15.41 -14.66
CA GLY A 33 2.03 14.32 -15.41
C GLY A 33 1.28 13.29 -14.56
N GLY A 34 1.37 13.41 -13.24
CA GLY A 34 0.84 12.48 -12.24
C GLY A 34 -0.66 12.58 -12.06
N ALA A 35 -1.18 11.74 -11.17
CA ALA A 35 -2.59 11.77 -10.81
C ALA A 35 -2.94 13.01 -10.00
N SER A 36 -4.13 13.58 -10.24
CA SER A 36 -4.72 14.59 -9.37
C SER A 36 -5.38 13.97 -8.14
N PHE A 37 -5.67 14.80 -7.14
CA PHE A 37 -6.43 14.38 -5.96
C PHE A 37 -7.80 13.81 -6.35
N ASP A 38 -8.54 14.50 -7.21
CA ASP A 38 -9.84 14.03 -7.73
C ASP A 38 -9.73 12.67 -8.44
N GLN A 39 -8.63 12.42 -9.15
CA GLN A 39 -8.40 11.13 -9.81
C GLN A 39 -8.16 10.02 -8.79
N VAL A 40 -7.41 10.28 -7.72
CA VAL A 40 -7.19 9.29 -6.65
C VAL A 40 -8.51 9.03 -5.91
N GLU A 41 -9.23 10.09 -5.53
CA GLU A 41 -10.52 10.00 -4.84
C GLU A 41 -11.55 9.22 -5.66
N ALA A 42 -11.60 9.46 -6.98
CA ALA A 42 -12.48 8.72 -7.89
C ALA A 42 -12.16 7.21 -7.96
N GLN A 43 -10.95 6.78 -7.60
CA GLN A 43 -10.57 5.36 -7.58
C GLN A 43 -10.77 4.68 -6.22
N VAL A 44 -11.01 5.42 -5.13
CA VAL A 44 -11.19 4.83 -3.79
C VAL A 44 -12.31 3.80 -3.77
N SER A 45 -13.53 4.16 -4.19
CA SER A 45 -14.68 3.24 -4.15
C SER A 45 -14.56 2.05 -5.11
N PRO A 46 -14.14 2.23 -6.37
CA PRO A 46 -13.87 1.09 -7.27
C PRO A 46 -12.83 0.12 -6.71
N VAL A 47 -11.73 0.62 -6.14
CA VAL A 47 -10.66 -0.22 -5.58
C VAL A 47 -11.10 -0.87 -4.27
N GLN A 48 -11.88 -0.20 -3.42
CA GLN A 48 -12.48 -0.80 -2.23
C GLN A 48 -13.32 -2.03 -2.59
N THR A 49 -14.09 -1.96 -3.68
CA THR A 49 -14.89 -3.12 -4.14
C THR A 49 -14.01 -4.31 -4.50
N LEU A 50 -12.88 -4.08 -5.17
CA LEU A 50 -11.92 -5.12 -5.53
C LEU A 50 -11.24 -5.72 -4.28
N VAL A 51 -10.90 -4.87 -3.31
CA VAL A 51 -10.35 -5.27 -2.01
C VAL A 51 -11.34 -6.15 -1.26
N ASP A 52 -12.59 -5.72 -1.12
CA ASP A 52 -13.65 -6.45 -0.40
C ASP A 52 -13.91 -7.82 -1.02
N GLU A 53 -13.96 -7.90 -2.36
CA GLU A 53 -14.10 -9.17 -3.09
C GLU A 53 -12.91 -10.10 -2.87
N THR A 54 -11.70 -9.54 -2.77
CA THR A 54 -10.46 -10.32 -2.61
C THR A 54 -10.29 -10.86 -1.20
N LEU A 55 -10.62 -10.06 -0.20
CA LEU A 55 -10.48 -10.42 1.22
C LEU A 55 -11.70 -11.16 1.77
N GLN A 56 -12.72 -11.39 0.95
CA GLN A 56 -13.90 -12.12 1.36
C GLN A 56 -13.52 -13.51 1.91
N SER A 57 -13.76 -13.72 3.20
CA SER A 57 -13.46 -14.97 3.93
C SER A 57 -11.99 -15.28 4.15
N THR A 58 -11.08 -14.30 4.04
CA THR A 58 -9.65 -14.51 4.34
C THR A 58 -9.30 -14.28 5.82
N GLY A 59 -10.20 -13.63 6.58
CA GLY A 59 -9.93 -13.20 7.95
C GLY A 59 -9.13 -11.89 8.04
N TRP A 60 -9.07 -11.14 6.94
CA TRP A 60 -8.55 -9.76 6.92
C TRP A 60 -9.62 -8.83 6.38
N ALA A 61 -9.58 -7.60 6.84
CA ALA A 61 -10.32 -6.49 6.25
C ALA A 61 -9.32 -5.44 5.79
N ALA A 62 -9.72 -4.62 4.83
CA ALA A 62 -8.92 -3.45 4.49
C ALA A 62 -9.78 -2.26 4.09
N THR A 63 -9.25 -1.06 4.36
CA THR A 63 -9.86 0.20 3.95
C THR A 63 -8.99 0.86 2.91
N VAL A 64 -9.62 1.36 1.85
CA VAL A 64 -8.94 2.13 0.81
C VAL A 64 -9.07 3.61 1.11
N SER A 65 -7.92 4.29 1.14
CA SER A 65 -7.81 5.70 1.47
C SER A 65 -6.97 6.44 0.43
N THR A 66 -7.01 7.78 0.46
CA THR A 66 -6.03 8.60 -0.26
C THR A 66 -4.78 8.69 0.60
N ALA A 67 -3.80 7.81 0.36
CA ALA A 67 -2.56 7.86 1.10
C ALA A 67 -1.76 9.10 0.70
N GLN A 68 -1.34 9.86 1.71
CA GLN A 68 -0.54 11.07 1.56
C GLN A 68 0.70 10.91 2.43
N ASP A 69 1.89 10.96 1.83
CA ASP A 69 3.05 11.37 2.62
C ASP A 69 2.73 12.79 3.11
N ASN A 70 2.85 13.04 4.41
CA ASN A 70 2.60 14.33 5.05
C ASN A 70 3.69 15.36 4.67
N CYS A 71 3.79 15.69 3.40
CA CYS A 71 4.66 16.73 2.92
C CYS A 71 4.00 18.09 3.14
N GLU A 72 4.72 19.05 3.71
CA GLU A 72 4.47 20.47 3.45
C GLU A 72 4.76 20.74 1.97
N GLY A 73 3.84 20.36 1.07
CA GLY A 73 4.00 20.43 -0.38
C GLY A 73 3.32 19.27 -1.10
N PRO A 74 3.17 19.32 -2.44
CA PRO A 74 2.33 18.36 -3.17
C PRO A 74 2.85 16.92 -3.05
N CYS A 75 2.08 16.09 -2.37
CA CYS A 75 2.41 14.71 -2.03
C CYS A 75 2.37 13.79 -3.25
N ASN A 76 3.14 12.70 -3.24
CA ASN A 76 2.92 11.55 -4.14
C ASN A 76 1.54 10.94 -3.82
N LEU A 77 0.51 11.44 -4.51
CA LEU A 77 -0.87 10.99 -4.35
C LEU A 77 -0.97 9.54 -4.82
N ARG A 78 -1.22 8.63 -3.87
CA ARG A 78 -1.32 7.20 -4.11
C ARG A 78 -2.58 6.65 -3.44
N LEU A 79 -3.00 5.45 -3.85
CA LEU A 79 -4.04 4.72 -3.13
C LEU A 79 -3.42 4.02 -1.92
N GLY A 80 -3.91 4.32 -0.72
CA GLY A 80 -3.57 3.59 0.50
C GLY A 80 -4.54 2.43 0.70
N ILE A 81 -4.03 1.28 1.11
CA ILE A 81 -4.81 0.08 1.43
C ILE A 81 -4.36 -0.36 2.83
N ASP A 82 -5.16 0.04 3.80
CA ASP A 82 -4.94 -0.17 5.23
C ASP A 82 -5.50 -1.54 5.61
N ILE A 83 -4.63 -2.54 5.82
CA ILE A 83 -4.99 -3.94 6.05
C ILE A 83 -4.93 -4.28 7.53
N VAL A 84 -6.05 -4.76 8.08
CA VAL A 84 -6.18 -5.16 9.49
C VAL A 84 -6.60 -6.64 9.60
N PRO A 85 -6.15 -7.35 10.65
CA PRO A 85 -6.64 -8.69 10.92
C PRO A 85 -8.06 -8.65 11.49
N GLU A 86 -8.92 -9.57 11.03
CA GLU A 86 -10.22 -9.81 11.66
C GLU A 86 -10.11 -10.88 12.75
N VAL A 87 -11.22 -11.07 13.50
CA VAL A 87 -11.33 -12.03 14.60
C VAL A 87 -10.89 -13.43 14.19
N GLN A 88 -11.19 -13.88 12.96
CA GLN A 88 -10.82 -15.24 12.52
C GLN A 88 -9.31 -15.41 12.34
N ALA A 89 -8.60 -14.39 11.84
CA ALA A 89 -7.14 -14.42 11.74
C ALA A 89 -6.50 -14.39 13.14
N ILE A 90 -7.09 -13.61 14.06
CA ILE A 90 -6.68 -13.57 15.46
C ILE A 90 -6.83 -14.95 16.12
N GLU A 91 -8.01 -15.57 16.03
CA GLU A 91 -8.27 -16.91 16.57
C GLU A 91 -7.40 -18.01 15.94
N ALA A 92 -7.01 -17.84 14.67
CA ALA A 92 -6.08 -18.73 14.00
C ALA A 92 -4.67 -18.57 14.56
N ALA A 93 -4.17 -17.34 14.65
CA ALA A 93 -2.87 -17.01 15.22
C ALA A 93 -2.71 -17.54 16.66
N GLU A 94 -3.74 -17.40 17.50
CA GLU A 94 -3.75 -17.94 18.86
C GLU A 94 -3.55 -19.46 18.91
N ARG A 95 -4.18 -20.20 17.98
CA ARG A 95 -4.02 -21.66 17.90
C ARG A 95 -2.60 -22.08 17.54
N PHE A 96 -1.85 -21.23 16.86
CA PHE A 96 -0.46 -21.48 16.47
C PHE A 96 0.56 -20.97 17.50
N GLY A 97 0.10 -20.33 18.59
CA GLY A 97 0.96 -19.91 19.69
C GLY A 97 1.95 -18.82 19.30
N LEU A 98 1.53 -17.85 18.46
CA LEU A 98 2.37 -16.67 18.20
C LEU A 98 2.69 -15.99 19.54
N GLU A 99 3.99 -15.79 19.79
CA GLU A 99 4.45 -15.15 21.03
C GLU A 99 4.08 -13.67 21.02
N GLU A 100 3.65 -13.17 22.18
CA GLU A 100 3.37 -11.77 22.42
C GLU A 100 4.64 -10.94 22.18
N ASN A 101 4.55 -9.88 21.38
CA ASN A 101 5.68 -8.97 21.19
C ASN A 101 5.82 -8.03 22.40
N ARG A 102 7.01 -7.41 22.53
CA ARG A 102 7.24 -6.33 23.50
C ARG A 102 6.29 -5.15 23.23
N GLY A 103 5.16 -5.11 23.93
CA GLY A 103 4.15 -4.06 23.77
C GLY A 103 2.70 -4.50 23.96
N GLY A 104 2.43 -5.80 24.17
CA GLY A 104 1.06 -6.30 24.36
C GLY A 104 0.29 -6.56 23.07
N SER A 105 0.92 -6.33 21.92
CA SER A 105 0.37 -6.61 20.60
C SER A 105 1.03 -7.84 20.00
N PHE A 106 0.31 -8.54 19.12
CA PHE A 106 0.87 -9.61 18.30
C PHE A 106 0.76 -9.26 16.82
N VAL A 107 1.78 -9.64 16.07
CA VAL A 107 1.84 -9.42 14.62
C VAL A 107 1.40 -10.70 13.94
N ILE A 108 0.31 -10.62 13.17
CA ILE A 108 -0.20 -11.71 12.35
C ILE A 108 0.33 -11.50 10.93
N PRO A 109 1.22 -12.37 10.43
CA PRO A 109 1.70 -12.23 9.06
C PRO A 109 0.54 -12.38 8.08
N LEU A 110 0.39 -11.41 7.17
CA LEU A 110 -0.46 -11.57 6.01
C LEU A 110 0.10 -12.73 5.16
N PRO A 111 -0.69 -13.68 4.67
CA PRO A 111 -0.22 -14.71 3.79
C PRO A 111 0.20 -14.13 2.45
N PRO A 112 1.33 -14.58 1.87
CA PRO A 112 1.84 -14.07 0.61
C PRO A 112 0.81 -14.22 -0.54
N GLU A 113 0.01 -15.28 -0.53
CA GLU A 113 -1.06 -15.50 -1.51
C GLU A 113 -2.17 -14.45 -1.42
N THR A 114 -2.48 -13.97 -0.21
CA THR A 114 -3.47 -12.90 -0.02
C THR A 114 -2.94 -11.57 -0.55
N LEU A 115 -1.69 -11.23 -0.22
CA LEU A 115 -1.06 -10.02 -0.75
C LEU A 115 -0.93 -10.08 -2.28
N LYS A 116 -0.54 -11.23 -2.84
CA LYS A 116 -0.48 -11.44 -4.30
C LYS A 116 -1.85 -11.27 -4.95
N ALA A 117 -2.90 -11.87 -4.38
CA ALA A 117 -4.26 -11.74 -4.91
C ALA A 117 -4.74 -10.29 -4.91
N LEU A 118 -4.45 -9.53 -3.84
CA LEU A 118 -4.73 -8.09 -3.79
C LEU A 118 -4.00 -7.35 -4.92
N MET A 119 -2.71 -7.59 -5.10
CA MET A 119 -1.91 -6.98 -6.16
C MET A 119 -2.46 -7.32 -7.55
N GLU A 120 -2.77 -8.59 -7.82
CA GLU A 120 -3.33 -9.04 -9.10
C GLU A 120 -4.66 -8.37 -9.43
N LYS A 121 -5.49 -8.08 -8.42
CA LYS A 121 -6.78 -7.43 -8.59
C LYS A 121 -6.68 -5.92 -8.75
N ILE A 122 -5.81 -5.28 -7.97
CA ILE A 122 -5.78 -3.82 -7.83
C ILE A 122 -4.86 -3.17 -8.85
N LEU A 123 -3.68 -3.74 -9.12
CA LEU A 123 -2.68 -3.13 -9.98
C LEU A 123 -3.17 -2.85 -11.41
N PRO A 124 -4.01 -3.69 -12.06
CA PRO A 124 -4.57 -3.35 -13.37
C PRO A 124 -5.39 -2.05 -13.36
N ALA A 125 -6.22 -1.85 -12.33
CA ALA A 125 -7.04 -0.64 -12.19
C ALA A 125 -6.16 0.57 -11.86
N ALA A 126 -5.24 0.43 -10.89
CA ALA A 126 -4.33 1.50 -10.49
C ALA A 126 -3.39 1.93 -11.64
N SER A 127 -2.81 0.98 -12.38
CA SER A 127 -1.94 1.26 -13.53
C SER A 127 -2.70 1.95 -14.68
N ALA A 128 -3.93 1.52 -14.97
CA ALA A 128 -4.77 2.20 -15.96
C ALA A 128 -5.10 3.65 -15.55
N ALA A 129 -5.22 3.91 -14.24
CA ALA A 129 -5.42 5.24 -13.67
C ALA A 129 -4.11 6.03 -13.44
N LYS A 130 -2.95 5.41 -13.70
CA LYS A 130 -1.61 5.95 -13.39
C LYS A 130 -1.42 6.32 -11.91
N LEU A 131 -1.88 5.45 -11.03
CA LEU A 131 -1.76 5.59 -9.58
C LEU A 131 -0.77 4.59 -9.04
N ASP A 132 0.07 5.05 -8.10
CA ASP A 132 0.81 4.16 -7.22
C ASP A 132 -0.12 3.59 -6.15
N VAL A 133 0.25 2.44 -5.59
CA VAL A 133 -0.50 1.76 -4.54
C VAL A 133 0.41 1.54 -3.34
N SER A 134 -0.11 1.80 -2.15
CA SER A 134 0.54 1.48 -0.89
C SER A 134 -0.31 0.47 -0.12
N PHE A 135 0.29 -0.65 0.24
CA PHE A 135 -0.28 -1.61 1.17
C PHE A 135 0.31 -1.35 2.55
N ILE A 136 -0.54 -1.15 3.55
CA ILE A 136 -0.15 -0.74 4.90
C ILE A 136 -0.67 -1.78 5.89
N GLY A 137 0.22 -2.28 6.73
CA GLY A 137 -0.12 -3.20 7.82
C GLY A 137 -0.56 -2.41 9.04
N GLU A 138 -1.84 -2.49 9.38
CA GLU A 138 -2.46 -1.74 10.47
C GLU A 138 -2.82 -2.64 11.65
N CYS A 139 -3.07 -2.03 12.80
CA CYS A 139 -3.54 -2.73 14.00
C CYS A 139 -5.05 -2.60 14.14
N ALA A 140 -5.71 -3.70 14.52
CA ALA A 140 -7.10 -3.64 14.93
C ALA A 140 -7.23 -2.82 16.23
N ASP A 141 -8.06 -1.77 16.20
CA ASP A 141 -8.33 -0.87 17.34
C ASP A 141 -9.00 -1.57 18.54
N GLU A 142 -9.58 -2.75 18.33
CA GLU A 142 -10.24 -3.50 19.39
C GLU A 142 -9.23 -4.24 20.27
N ALA A 143 -9.25 -3.92 21.57
CA ALA A 143 -8.58 -4.72 22.58
C ALA A 143 -9.14 -6.15 22.56
N VAL A 144 -8.30 -7.11 22.17
CA VAL A 144 -8.65 -8.52 22.21
C VAL A 144 -8.66 -8.94 23.69
N LEU A 145 -9.87 -9.11 24.24
CA LEU A 145 -10.06 -9.48 25.65
C LEU A 145 -9.94 -10.99 25.84
N ARG A 146 -8.95 -11.42 26.62
CA ARG A 146 -8.83 -12.79 27.12
C ARG A 146 -9.26 -12.88 28.59
N ALA A 147 -9.68 -14.06 29.02
CA ALA A 147 -10.12 -14.42 30.37
C ALA A 147 -9.08 -14.27 31.52
N ALA A 148 -8.03 -13.45 31.35
CA ALA A 148 -7.08 -13.03 32.39
C ALA A 148 -6.09 -11.93 31.92
N GLU A 149 -5.99 -11.63 30.62
CA GLU A 149 -4.98 -10.74 30.02
C GLU A 149 -5.65 -9.81 28.99
N ILE A 150 -5.24 -8.54 28.97
CA ILE A 150 -5.71 -7.53 28.02
C ILE A 150 -4.59 -7.35 26.99
N TYR A 151 -4.83 -7.73 25.74
CA TYR A 151 -3.93 -7.38 24.63
C TYR A 151 -4.23 -5.97 24.14
N THR A 152 -3.19 -5.24 23.75
CA THR A 152 -3.31 -3.86 23.23
C THR A 152 -3.77 -3.84 21.77
N GLY A 153 -3.63 -4.95 21.02
CA GLY A 153 -4.16 -5.08 19.66
C GLY A 153 -3.52 -6.22 18.87
N ALA A 154 -4.08 -6.50 17.68
CA ALA A 154 -3.54 -7.43 16.69
C ALA A 154 -3.16 -6.65 15.43
N CYS A 155 -1.94 -6.81 14.94
CA CYS A 155 -1.43 -6.02 13.81
C CYS A 155 -1.11 -6.90 12.61
N THR A 156 -1.32 -6.39 11.40
CA THR A 156 -0.94 -7.08 10.17
C THR A 156 0.57 -6.95 9.93
N GLY A 157 1.26 -8.08 9.77
CA GLY A 157 2.65 -8.11 9.31
C GLY A 157 2.72 -8.27 7.79
N LEU A 158 3.19 -7.24 7.09
CA LEU A 158 3.40 -7.23 5.64
C LEU A 158 4.80 -7.69 5.22
N ILE A 159 5.83 -7.43 6.01
CA ILE A 159 7.23 -7.72 5.64
C ILE A 159 7.45 -9.18 5.22
N PRO A 160 7.02 -10.20 6.00
CA PRO A 160 7.23 -11.60 5.61
C PRO A 160 6.54 -11.95 4.28
N SER A 161 5.37 -11.34 4.07
CA SER A 161 4.58 -11.48 2.86
C SER A 161 5.29 -10.88 1.65
N ALA A 162 5.76 -9.64 1.78
CA ALA A 162 6.49 -8.93 0.74
C ALA A 162 7.83 -9.61 0.43
N GLN A 163 8.56 -10.07 1.44
CA GLN A 163 9.81 -10.83 1.28
C GLN A 163 9.61 -12.10 0.45
N ALA A 164 8.56 -12.87 0.75
CA ALA A 164 8.21 -14.07 -0.01
C ALA A 164 7.88 -13.75 -1.48
N LEU A 165 7.12 -12.68 -1.74
CA LEU A 165 6.73 -12.28 -3.10
C LEU A 165 7.87 -11.65 -3.90
N LEU A 166 8.76 -10.89 -3.25
CA LEU A 166 9.85 -10.19 -3.91
C LEU A 166 11.12 -11.04 -4.00
N GLY A 167 11.17 -12.18 -3.30
CA GLY A 167 12.36 -13.02 -3.22
C GLY A 167 13.52 -12.33 -2.49
N THR A 168 13.20 -11.49 -1.50
CA THR A 168 14.17 -10.76 -0.67
C THR A 168 14.12 -11.27 0.77
N THR A 169 15.20 -11.05 1.51
CA THR A 169 15.29 -11.31 2.96
C THR A 169 15.43 -10.02 3.77
N ASP A 170 15.42 -8.87 3.09
CA ASP A 170 15.61 -7.58 3.74
C ASP A 170 14.27 -7.03 4.21
N ASP A 171 14.23 -6.51 5.43
CA ASP A 171 13.05 -5.81 6.01
C ASP A 171 12.85 -4.41 5.40
N PHE A 172 13.86 -3.95 4.67
CA PHE A 172 13.83 -2.77 3.82
C PHE A 172 14.29 -3.17 2.43
N TYR A 173 13.45 -2.95 1.42
CA TYR A 173 13.79 -3.25 0.05
C TYR A 173 13.31 -2.13 -0.85
N ARG A 174 14.19 -1.58 -1.68
CA ARG A 174 13.83 -0.52 -2.61
C ARG A 174 14.46 -0.74 -3.97
N ASP A 175 13.61 -0.78 -4.99
CA ASP A 175 14.01 -0.67 -6.37
C ASP A 175 13.14 0.35 -7.13
N SER A 176 13.11 0.27 -8.45
CA SER A 176 12.38 1.20 -9.29
C SER A 176 10.85 0.96 -9.32
N VAL A 177 10.37 -0.16 -8.79
CA VAL A 177 8.96 -0.60 -8.77
C VAL A 177 8.45 -0.80 -7.34
N PHE A 178 9.26 -1.38 -6.46
CA PHE A 178 8.85 -1.71 -5.10
C PHE A 178 9.66 -0.91 -4.08
N ASP A 179 8.98 -0.41 -3.05
CA ASP A 179 9.59 0.22 -1.87
C ASP A 179 8.91 -0.35 -0.61
N LEU A 180 9.56 -1.35 -0.01
CA LEU A 180 9.19 -1.97 1.26
C LEU A 180 9.89 -1.23 2.40
N ARG A 181 9.09 -0.71 3.32
CA ARG A 181 9.51 0.05 4.48
C ARG A 181 9.00 -0.63 5.74
N GLY A 182 9.90 -1.19 6.54
CA GLY A 182 9.58 -1.59 7.91
C GLY A 182 10.15 -0.58 8.90
N SER A 183 9.36 0.19 9.65
CA SER A 183 9.93 1.25 10.51
C SER A 183 10.78 0.75 11.70
N GLY A 184 10.97 -0.57 11.85
CA GLY A 184 11.61 -1.20 13.02
C GLY A 184 10.73 -1.17 14.27
N SER A 185 9.72 -0.31 14.30
CA SER A 185 8.47 -0.50 15.04
C SER A 185 7.50 -1.28 14.17
N TRP A 186 6.96 -2.37 14.70
CA TRP A 186 6.02 -3.29 14.05
C TRP A 186 4.65 -2.67 13.67
N LEU A 187 4.54 -1.35 13.73
CA LEU A 187 3.29 -0.59 13.64
C LEU A 187 3.13 0.16 12.31
N ASP A 188 4.20 0.29 11.51
CA ASP A 188 4.16 1.01 10.24
C ASP A 188 4.92 0.20 9.17
N GLU A 189 4.41 -0.98 8.84
CA GLU A 189 4.92 -1.75 7.70
C GLU A 189 4.18 -1.30 6.44
N GLU A 190 4.93 -0.83 5.44
CA GLU A 190 4.38 -0.31 4.17
C GLU A 190 5.08 -0.98 2.98
N LEU A 191 4.30 -1.46 2.01
CA LEU A 191 4.77 -1.85 0.68
C LEU A 191 4.18 -0.90 -0.36
N ILE A 192 5.03 -0.06 -0.94
CA ILE A 192 4.67 0.83 -2.04
C ILE A 192 5.00 0.16 -3.37
N VAL A 193 4.05 0.21 -4.30
CA VAL A 193 4.14 -0.29 -5.66
C VAL A 193 3.96 0.87 -6.64
N GLN A 194 4.96 1.10 -7.47
CA GLN A 194 5.02 2.22 -8.43
C GLN A 194 4.15 2.00 -9.69
N SER A 195 2.88 1.60 -9.52
CA SER A 195 1.98 1.29 -10.65
C SER A 195 1.61 2.48 -11.54
N GLY A 196 1.91 3.72 -11.12
CA GLY A 196 1.76 4.88 -11.99
C GLY A 196 2.78 4.92 -13.13
N SER A 197 3.93 4.27 -12.95
CA SER A 197 5.05 4.30 -13.89
C SER A 197 5.26 3.01 -14.69
N TYR A 198 4.62 1.91 -14.30
CA TYR A 198 4.79 0.59 -14.93
C TYR A 198 3.44 -0.07 -15.21
N SER A 199 3.41 -0.98 -16.19
CA SER A 199 2.20 -1.77 -16.45
C SER A 199 1.98 -2.80 -15.34
N ALA A 200 0.72 -3.16 -15.09
CA ALA A 200 0.40 -4.22 -14.12
C ALA A 200 1.09 -5.55 -14.48
N ASP A 201 1.15 -5.90 -15.77
CA ASP A 201 1.80 -7.13 -16.23
C ASP A 201 3.31 -7.12 -15.94
N ASP A 202 3.98 -5.97 -16.13
CA ASP A 202 5.41 -5.84 -15.81
C ASP A 202 5.65 -5.98 -14.31
N ILE A 203 4.77 -5.44 -13.47
CA ILE A 203 4.89 -5.53 -12.00
C ILE A 203 4.63 -6.96 -11.54
N LEU A 204 3.51 -7.55 -11.97
CA LEU A 204 3.10 -8.90 -11.58
C LEU A 204 4.08 -9.96 -12.07
N GLY A 205 4.66 -9.77 -13.27
CA GLY A 205 5.69 -10.64 -13.81
C GLY A 205 7.01 -10.64 -13.03
N ARG A 206 7.19 -9.71 -12.07
CA ARG A 206 8.34 -9.67 -11.16
C ARG A 206 8.10 -10.37 -9.83
N LEU A 207 6.85 -10.73 -9.50
CA LEU A 207 6.54 -11.45 -8.28
C LEU A 207 6.95 -12.91 -8.41
N GLN A 208 7.50 -13.47 -7.33
CA GLN A 208 7.77 -14.89 -7.23
C GLN A 208 6.45 -15.67 -7.18
N ASP A 209 6.50 -16.91 -7.66
CA ASP A 209 5.44 -17.86 -7.36
C ASP A 209 5.56 -18.30 -5.91
N VAL A 210 4.50 -18.08 -5.15
CA VAL A 210 4.38 -18.59 -3.78
C VAL A 210 4.08 -20.08 -3.89
N PRO A 211 4.93 -20.98 -3.37
CA PRO A 211 4.64 -22.40 -3.35
C PRO A 211 3.32 -22.63 -2.63
N SER A 212 2.32 -23.12 -3.33
CA SER A 212 1.04 -23.50 -2.73
C SER A 212 1.27 -24.71 -1.82
N GLY A 213 1.40 -24.46 -0.51
CA GLY A 213 1.38 -25.52 0.50
C GLY A 213 2.60 -25.65 1.41
N THR A 214 3.28 -24.57 1.77
CA THR A 214 4.11 -24.63 2.98
C THR A 214 3.19 -24.53 4.20
N GLU A 215 2.93 -25.67 4.84
CA GLU A 215 2.38 -25.71 6.19
C GLU A 215 3.07 -24.64 7.04
N SER A 216 2.27 -23.73 7.61
CA SER A 216 2.68 -22.69 8.58
C SER A 216 3.16 -23.36 9.87
N GLY A 217 4.31 -24.04 9.78
CA GLY A 217 4.85 -24.93 10.81
C GLY A 217 6.36 -24.79 11.00
N ARG A 218 7.01 -23.83 10.32
CA ARG A 218 8.37 -23.43 10.68
C ARG A 218 8.34 -22.05 11.31
N ALA A 219 8.17 -22.11 12.63
CA ALA A 219 8.64 -21.17 13.63
C ALA A 219 9.68 -20.19 13.09
N PHE A 220 9.32 -18.91 13.14
CA PHE A 220 10.28 -17.84 13.35
C PHE A 220 11.10 -18.21 14.60
N SER A 221 12.40 -18.45 14.41
CA SER A 221 13.38 -18.70 15.47
C SER A 221 14.37 -17.55 15.49
#